data_AF-A0A3G8XYU7-F1
#
_entry.id   AF-A0A3G8XYU7-F1
#
_cell.length_a   1.000
_cell.length_b   1.000
_cell.length_c   1.000
_cell.angle_alpha   90.00
_cell.angle_beta   90.00
_cell.angle_gamma   90.00
#
_symmetry.space_group_name_H-M   'P 1'
#
loop_
_entity.id
_entity.type
_entity.pdbx_description
1 polymer ?
#
loop_
_entity_poly.entity_id
_entity_poly.type
_entity_poly.pdbx_seq_one_letter_code
_entity_poly.pdbx_strand_id
1 'polypeptide(L)'
;MTKLTQIKEIQNRLPEDIRFVDETNSEFTEDEFVSILCWLKYFKQHYNKFGKSKLPEIMFPIISKKIRLDFGLYITRSDCEPGKGDYNIYISENLKNYKPGRKTLDNFIRTWNL
;
A
#
# COMPACT_ATOMS: atom_id res chain seq x y z
N MET A 1 4.23 6.99 20.19
CA MET A 1 4.95 7.46 18.98
C MET A 1 3.93 8.19 18.10
N THR A 2 4.28 9.29 17.40
CA THR A 2 3.32 9.97 16.50
C THR A 2 3.24 9.26 15.15
N LYS A 3 2.12 9.39 14.44
CA LYS A 3 1.97 8.86 13.08
C LYS A 3 3.07 9.32 12.12
N LEU A 4 3.49 10.59 12.21
CA LEU A 4 4.59 11.10 11.40
C LEU A 4 5.90 10.32 11.62
N THR A 5 6.22 10.01 12.88
CA THR A 5 7.41 9.21 13.22
C THR A 5 7.24 7.78 12.75
N GLN A 6 6.05 7.19 12.90
CA GLN A 6 5.75 5.84 12.41
C GLN A 6 5.88 5.74 10.88
N ILE A 7 5.39 6.73 10.12
CA ILE A 7 5.52 6.79 8.66
C ILE A 7 6.99 6.88 8.23
N LYS A 8 7.80 7.71 8.91
CA LYS A 8 9.25 7.78 8.66
C LYS A 8 9.92 6.42 8.89
N GLU A 9 9.58 5.76 9.98
CA GLU A 9 10.11 4.41 10.29
C GLU A 9 9.68 3.37 9.25
N ILE A 10 8.43 3.43 8.77
CA ILE A 10 7.93 2.58 7.69
C ILE A 10 8.74 2.83 6.41
N GLN A 11 8.90 4.09 5.99
CA GLN A 11 9.63 4.44 4.78
C GLN A 11 11.09 3.98 4.84
N ASN A 12 11.76 4.12 5.99
CA ASN A 12 13.14 3.67 6.18
C ASN A 12 13.34 2.15 6.04
N ARG A 13 12.27 1.36 6.11
CA ARG A 13 12.33 -0.11 5.99
C ARG A 13 12.02 -0.62 4.58
N LEU A 14 11.44 0.24 3.74
CA LEU A 14 11.17 -0.05 2.34
C LEU A 14 12.45 0.06 1.49
N PRO A 15 12.49 -0.59 0.31
CA PRO A 15 13.51 -0.30 -0.69
C PRO A 15 13.48 1.19 -1.09
N GLU A 16 14.64 1.77 -1.43
CA GLU A 16 14.79 3.20 -1.73
C GLU A 16 13.91 3.69 -2.90
N ASP A 17 13.59 2.78 -3.81
CA ASP A 17 12.79 3.06 -5.00
C ASP A 17 11.30 2.76 -4.83
N ILE A 18 10.86 2.43 -3.60
CA ILE A 18 9.46 2.27 -3.23
C ILE A 18 9.05 3.35 -2.22
N ARG A 19 7.99 4.06 -2.55
CA ARG A 19 7.41 5.10 -1.69
C ARG A 19 6.22 4.54 -0.92
N PHE A 20 6.16 4.86 0.37
CA PHE A 20 4.98 4.63 1.18
C PHE A 20 3.99 5.79 1.04
N VAL A 21 2.74 5.47 0.75
CA VAL A 21 1.66 6.44 0.60
C VAL A 21 0.60 6.17 1.66
N ASP A 22 0.41 7.15 2.55
CA ASP A 22 -0.62 7.09 3.58
C ASP A 22 -1.88 7.81 3.14
N GLU A 23 -2.97 7.05 2.98
CA GLU A 23 -4.30 7.55 2.62
C GLU A 23 -5.27 7.52 3.81
N THR A 24 -4.78 7.22 5.02
CA THR A 24 -5.61 7.09 6.22
C THR A 24 -5.79 8.43 6.94
N ASN A 25 -6.98 8.68 7.49
CA ASN A 25 -7.25 9.94 8.22
C ASN A 25 -6.96 9.83 9.73
N SER A 26 -6.80 8.63 10.26
CA SER A 26 -6.58 8.37 11.70
C SER A 26 -5.11 8.11 12.04
N GLU A 27 -4.77 8.27 13.33
CA GLU A 27 -3.51 7.79 13.89
C GLU A 27 -3.48 6.25 13.91
N PHE A 28 -2.29 5.68 13.74
CA PHE A 28 -2.10 4.24 13.91
C PHE A 28 -2.02 3.91 15.40
N THR A 29 -2.71 2.86 15.82
CA THR A 29 -2.42 2.27 17.13
C THR A 29 -1.04 1.62 17.13
N GLU A 30 -0.49 1.35 18.31
CA GLU A 30 0.80 0.64 18.42
C GLU A 30 0.73 -0.76 17.79
N ASP A 31 -0.37 -1.47 18.00
CA ASP A 31 -0.60 -2.80 17.40
C ASP A 31 -0.71 -2.76 15.87
N GLU A 32 -1.38 -1.74 15.34
CA GLU A 32 -1.47 -1.50 13.90
C GLU A 32 -0.09 -1.21 13.32
N PHE A 33 0.70 -0.37 13.99
CA PHE A 33 2.06 -0.07 13.59
C PHE A 33 2.95 -1.32 13.58
N VAL A 34 2.94 -2.14 14.64
CA VAL A 34 3.70 -3.40 14.70
C VAL A 34 3.26 -4.35 13.58
N SER A 35 1.95 -4.46 13.33
CA SER A 35 1.40 -5.29 12.26
C SER A 35 1.87 -4.84 10.88
N ILE A 36 1.91 -3.53 10.62
CA ILE A 36 2.47 -2.96 9.38
C ILE A 36 3.94 -3.39 9.24
N LEU A 37 4.76 -3.25 10.29
CA LEU A 37 6.17 -3.62 10.24
C LEU A 37 6.40 -5.10 9.91
N CYS A 38 5.56 -6.00 10.44
CA CYS A 38 5.58 -7.43 10.11
C CYS A 38 5.31 -7.68 8.62
N TRP A 39 4.31 -7.00 8.04
CA TRP A 39 4.00 -7.10 6.62
C TRP A 39 5.08 -6.49 5.72
N LEU A 40 5.75 -5.43 6.16
CA LEU A 40 6.88 -4.87 5.44
C LEU A 40 8.08 -5.83 5.42
N LYS A 41 8.31 -6.59 6.49
CA LYS A 41 9.33 -7.65 6.51
C LYS A 41 9.03 -8.72 5.46
N TYR A 42 7.78 -9.16 5.36
CA TYR A 42 7.32 -10.08 4.32
C TYR A 42 7.52 -9.49 2.92
N PHE A 43 7.06 -8.26 2.69
CA PHE A 43 7.22 -7.56 1.42
C PHE A 43 8.69 -7.45 1.02
N LYS A 44 9.58 -7.08 1.95
CA LYS A 44 11.02 -6.96 1.68
C LYS A 44 11.65 -8.29 1.26
N GLN A 45 11.25 -9.40 1.86
CA GLN A 45 11.70 -10.73 1.45
C GLN A 45 11.26 -11.06 0.02
N HIS A 46 10.00 -10.77 -0.31
CA HIS A 46 9.48 -10.92 -1.66
C HIS A 46 10.24 -10.03 -2.66
N TYR A 47 10.41 -8.75 -2.33
CA TYR A 47 11.12 -7.77 -3.16
C TYR A 47 12.57 -8.16 -3.41
N ASN A 48 13.29 -8.64 -2.40
CA ASN A 48 14.68 -9.08 -2.56
C ASN A 48 14.80 -10.27 -3.52
N LYS A 49 13.78 -11.14 -3.59
CA LYS A 49 13.79 -12.34 -4.43
C LYS A 49 13.31 -12.08 -5.85
N PHE A 50 12.29 -11.23 -6.02
CA PHE A 50 11.61 -11.06 -7.31
C PHE A 50 11.64 -9.62 -7.84
N GLY A 51 12.08 -8.66 -7.03
CA GLY A 51 12.00 -7.24 -7.33
C GLY A 51 10.57 -6.84 -7.69
N LYS A 52 10.42 -6.27 -8.90
CA LYS A 52 9.13 -5.88 -9.47
C LYS A 52 8.62 -6.84 -10.55
N SER A 53 9.29 -7.98 -10.76
CA SER A 53 8.91 -8.95 -11.80
C SER A 53 7.68 -9.78 -11.44
N LYS A 54 7.31 -9.83 -10.15
CA LYS A 54 6.20 -10.64 -9.64
C LYS A 54 5.54 -9.93 -8.45
N LEU A 55 4.22 -10.03 -8.34
CA LEU A 55 3.47 -9.59 -7.15
C LEU A 55 3.65 -10.55 -5.97
N PRO A 56 3.60 -10.08 -4.72
CA PRO A 56 3.56 -10.95 -3.55
C PRO A 56 2.29 -11.80 -3.57
N GLU A 57 2.36 -12.96 -2.92
CA GLU A 57 1.20 -13.86 -2.79
C GLU A 57 0.05 -13.17 -2.05
N ILE A 58 0.37 -12.38 -1.03
CA ILE A 58 -0.59 -11.56 -0.29
C ILE A 58 -0.44 -10.12 -0.74
N MET A 59 -1.37 -9.66 -1.60
CA MET A 59 -1.36 -8.29 -2.14
C MET A 59 -2.03 -7.27 -1.23
N PHE A 60 -3.05 -7.67 -0.46
CA PHE A 60 -3.86 -6.74 0.35
C PHE A 60 -3.91 -7.19 1.81
N PRO A 61 -2.80 -7.11 2.56
CA PRO A 61 -2.80 -7.54 3.95
C PRO A 61 -3.70 -6.65 4.81
N ILE A 62 -4.60 -7.29 5.55
CA ILE A 62 -5.46 -6.61 6.52
C ILE A 62 -4.64 -6.33 7.79
N ILE A 63 -4.58 -5.06 8.19
CA ILE A 63 -3.86 -4.64 9.40
C ILE A 63 -4.79 -4.63 10.60
N SER A 64 -6.00 -4.10 10.42
CA SER A 64 -7.04 -4.09 11.44
C SER A 64 -8.42 -4.08 10.79
N LYS A 65 -9.48 -3.96 11.60
CA LYS A 65 -10.83 -3.70 11.07
C LYS A 65 -10.90 -2.39 10.28
N LYS A 66 -10.00 -1.44 10.53
CA LYS A 66 -10.03 -0.09 9.96
C LYS A 66 -9.15 0.10 8.74
N ILE A 67 -8.00 -0.59 8.68
CA ILE A 67 -6.96 -0.29 7.68
C ILE A 67 -6.37 -1.56 7.05
N ARG A 68 -5.88 -1.41 5.82
CA ARG A 68 -5.15 -2.43 5.06
C ARG A 68 -3.95 -1.82 4.34
N LEU A 69 -2.97 -2.67 4.05
CA LEU A 69 -1.90 -2.37 3.11
C LEU A 69 -2.30 -2.78 1.69
N ASP A 70 -1.64 -2.17 0.71
CA ASP A 70 -1.78 -2.46 -0.70
C ASP A 70 -0.40 -2.60 -1.34
N PHE A 71 -0.05 -3.82 -1.71
CA PHE A 71 1.13 -4.18 -2.50
C PHE A 71 0.75 -4.49 -3.96
N GLY A 72 -0.46 -4.20 -4.41
CA GLY A 72 -0.92 -4.52 -5.76
C GLY A 72 -0.30 -3.64 -6.84
N LEU A 73 0.12 -2.42 -6.48
CA LEU A 73 0.57 -1.40 -7.44
C LEU A 73 2.08 -1.13 -7.44
N TYR A 74 2.86 -1.72 -6.52
CA TYR A 74 4.30 -1.39 -6.40
C TYR A 74 5.14 -1.82 -7.62
N ILE A 75 4.61 -2.64 -8.52
CA ILE A 75 5.28 -3.07 -9.75
C ILE A 75 5.02 -2.11 -10.92
N THR A 76 4.08 -1.19 -10.77
CA THR A 76 3.68 -0.23 -11.80
C THR A 76 4.03 1.17 -11.32
N ARG A 77 4.58 1.99 -12.22
CA ARG A 77 4.81 3.39 -11.90
C ARG A 77 3.48 4.11 -11.84
N SER A 78 3.28 4.93 -10.82
CA SER A 78 2.12 5.80 -10.74
C SER A 78 2.12 6.81 -11.88
N ASP A 79 0.98 7.01 -12.49
CA ASP A 79 0.71 8.03 -13.51
C ASP A 79 0.11 9.32 -12.91
N CYS A 80 -0.31 9.24 -11.64
CA CYS A 80 -0.99 10.29 -10.90
C CYS A 80 -0.02 11.11 -10.03
N GLU A 81 -0.24 12.43 -10.01
CA GLU A 81 0.39 13.35 -9.07
C GLU A 81 -0.16 13.14 -7.64
N PRO A 82 0.64 13.38 -6.57
CA PRO A 82 2.03 13.87 -6.55
C PRO A 82 3.10 12.76 -6.65
N GLY A 83 2.69 11.52 -6.92
CA GLY A 83 3.59 10.35 -6.94
C GLY A 83 3.95 9.90 -8.35
N LYS A 84 3.85 10.77 -9.36
CA LYS A 84 3.99 10.37 -10.75
C LYS A 84 5.42 9.88 -11.01
N GLY A 85 5.53 8.68 -11.58
CA GLY A 85 6.80 8.00 -11.83
C GLY A 85 7.29 7.13 -10.68
N ASP A 86 6.72 7.27 -9.48
CA ASP A 86 7.09 6.48 -8.30
C ASP A 86 6.44 5.09 -8.33
N TYR A 87 7.11 4.13 -7.69
CA TYR A 87 6.51 2.85 -7.32
C TYR A 87 6.01 2.92 -5.89
N ASN A 88 4.75 2.58 -5.66
CA ASN A 88 4.08 2.90 -4.40
C ASN A 88 3.54 1.67 -3.68
N ILE A 89 3.62 1.71 -2.36
CA ILE A 89 2.83 0.89 -1.44
C ILE A 89 1.89 1.80 -0.69
N TYR A 90 0.62 1.43 -0.63
CA TYR A 90 -0.40 2.26 0.01
C TYR A 90 -0.85 1.65 1.33
N ILE A 91 -1.23 2.52 2.26
CA ILE A 91 -2.07 2.16 3.41
C ILE A 91 -3.36 2.95 3.30
N SER A 92 -4.49 2.25 3.36
CA SER A 92 -5.81 2.84 3.17
C SER A 92 -6.80 2.31 4.18
N GLU A 93 -7.85 3.10 4.44
CA GLU A 93 -8.97 2.63 5.22
C GLU A 93 -9.69 1.47 4.49
N ASN A 94 -10.09 0.46 5.26
CA ASN A 94 -11.00 -0.55 4.80
C ASN A 94 -12.32 0.13 4.42
N LEU A 95 -12.57 0.23 3.12
CA LEU A 95 -13.87 0.66 2.61
C LEU A 95 -14.97 -0.17 3.26
N LYS A 96 -15.76 0.45 4.15
CA LYS A 96 -16.90 -0.16 4.87
C LYS A 96 -17.95 -0.78 3.92
N ASN A 97 -17.88 -0.44 2.63
CA ASN A 97 -18.80 -0.85 1.57
C ASN A 97 -18.08 -1.50 0.39
N TYR A 98 -17.25 -2.52 0.61
CA TYR A 98 -16.90 -3.44 -0.48
C TYR A 98 -18.16 -4.23 -0.86
N LYS A 99 -19.01 -3.63 -1.70
CA LYS A 99 -20.06 -4.38 -2.39
C LYS A 99 -19.36 -5.27 -3.43
N PRO A 100 -19.53 -6.60 -3.41
CA PRO A 100 -19.04 -7.45 -4.48
C PRO A 100 -19.66 -6.92 -5.78
N GLY A 101 -18.88 -6.26 -6.67
CA GLY A 101 -19.39 -5.80 -7.96
C GLY A 101 -18.92 -4.48 -8.58
N ARG A 102 -18.12 -3.60 -7.95
CA ARG A 102 -17.54 -2.38 -8.62
C ARG A 102 -16.29 -1.94 -7.83
N LYS A 103 -15.07 -1.77 -8.37
CA LYS A 103 -14.61 -1.28 -9.68
C LYS A 103 -13.46 -2.16 -10.20
N THR A 104 -13.63 -2.79 -11.35
CA THR A 104 -12.51 -3.36 -12.12
C THR A 104 -11.70 -2.24 -12.77
N LEU A 105 -10.43 -2.48 -13.11
CA LEU A 105 -9.60 -1.56 -13.90
C LEU A 105 -10.34 -1.06 -15.15
N ASP A 106 -11.11 -1.94 -15.80
CA ASP A 106 -11.96 -1.63 -16.96
C ASP A 106 -13.01 -0.54 -16.67
N ASN A 107 -13.57 -0.52 -15.45
CA ASN A 107 -14.54 0.50 -15.06
C ASN A 107 -13.86 1.84 -14.74
N PHE A 108 -12.58 1.81 -14.34
CA PHE A 108 -11.76 3.00 -14.12
C PHE A 108 -11.39 3.65 -15.46
N ILE A 109 -10.91 2.85 -16.42
CA ILE A 109 -10.59 3.28 -17.80
C ILE A 109 -11.81 3.92 -18.47
N ARG A 110 -12.98 3.25 -18.41
CA ARG A 110 -14.22 3.75 -19.02
C ARG A 110 -14.79 5.01 -18.36
N THR A 111 -14.66 5.16 -17.04
CA THR A 111 -15.23 6.32 -16.33
C THR A 111 -14.40 7.59 -16.55
N TRP A 112 -13.09 7.44 -16.74
CA TRP A 112 -12.16 8.55 -16.90
C TRP A 112 -11.73 8.78 -18.36
N ASN A 113 -12.28 8.02 -19.30
CA ASN A 113 -12.03 8.11 -20.74
C ASN A 113 -10.53 8.02 -21.10
N LEU A 114 -9.82 7.13 -20.40
CA LEU A 114 -8.41 6.80 -20.63
C LEU A 114 -8.25 5.73 -21.70
#